data_AF-A0A7U3YKU0-F1
#
_entry.id   AF-A0A7U3YKU0-F1
#
_cell.length_a   1.000
_cell.length_b   1.000
_cell.length_c   1.000
_cell.angle_alpha   90.00
_cell.angle_beta   90.00
_cell.angle_gamma   90.00
#
_symmetry.space_group_name_H-M   'P 1'
#
loop_
_entity.id
_entity.type
_entity.pdbx_description
1 polymer ?
#
loop_
_entity_poly.entity_id
_entity_poly.type
_entity_poly.pdbx_seq_one_letter_code
_entity_poly.pdbx_strand_id
1 'polypeptide(L)'
;MTHQEIITQLSQISPQDALHSFTSESVLKAIVQRLGPDALYLTPEDIQLAMEEVKAAIEHHLDERDYIDMGLDAWELSREIQS
;
A
#
# COMPACT_ATOMS: atom_id res chain seq x y z
N MET A 1 -3.61 -8.16 -31.68
CA MET A 1 -4.19 -7.61 -30.44
C MET A 1 -3.12 -6.78 -29.77
N THR A 2 -3.42 -5.52 -29.47
CA THR A 2 -2.50 -4.58 -28.82
C THR A 2 -2.55 -4.74 -27.31
N HIS A 3 -1.50 -4.34 -26.59
CA HIS A 3 -1.50 -4.35 -25.11
C HIS A 3 -2.69 -3.59 -24.52
N GLN A 4 -3.09 -2.49 -25.17
CA GLN A 4 -4.25 -1.69 -24.74
C GLN A 4 -5.58 -2.45 -24.86
N GLU A 5 -5.76 -3.24 -25.93
CA GLU A 5 -6.94 -4.09 -26.11
C GLU A 5 -7.01 -5.19 -25.04
N ILE A 6 -5.85 -5.76 -24.66
CA ILE A 6 -5.77 -6.79 -23.62
C ILE A 6 -6.12 -6.21 -22.25
N ILE A 7 -5.53 -5.06 -21.90
CA ILE A 7 -5.82 -4.35 -20.63
C ILE A 7 -7.31 -4.04 -20.54
N THR A 8 -7.90 -3.49 -21.60
CA THR A 8 -9.33 -3.12 -21.64
C THR A 8 -10.24 -4.31 -21.36
N GLN A 9 -9.93 -5.49 -21.89
CA GLN A 9 -10.71 -6.71 -21.64
C GLN A 9 -10.52 -7.21 -20.20
N LEU A 10 -9.30 -7.22 -19.68
CA LEU A 10 -9.02 -7.66 -18.31
C LEU A 10 -9.68 -6.75 -17.27
N SER A 11 -9.77 -5.44 -17.53
CA SER A 11 -10.46 -4.50 -16.65
C SER A 11 -11.97 -4.79 -16.51
N GLN A 12 -12.59 -5.48 -17.47
CA GLN A 12 -14.02 -5.84 -17.39
C GLN A 12 -14.29 -6.99 -16.41
N ILE A 13 -13.28 -7.81 -16.12
CA ILE A 13 -13.38 -8.96 -15.22
C ILE A 13 -12.60 -8.75 -13.91
N SER A 14 -11.85 -7.64 -13.81
CA SER A 14 -11.06 -7.32 -12.62
C SER A 14 -11.98 -6.91 -11.46
N PRO A 15 -11.77 -7.44 -10.24
CA PRO A 15 -12.43 -6.91 -9.06
C PRO A 15 -11.98 -5.45 -8.83
N GLN A 16 -12.91 -4.60 -8.37
CA GLN A 16 -12.65 -3.18 -8.09
C GLN A 16 -12.19 -2.95 -6.65
N ASP A 17 -11.21 -3.73 -6.20
CA ASP A 17 -10.69 -3.64 -4.84
C ASP A 17 -9.37 -2.87 -4.83
N ALA A 18 -9.24 -1.93 -3.90
CA ALA A 18 -7.96 -1.26 -3.63
C ALA A 18 -7.03 -2.25 -2.90
N LEU A 19 -5.98 -2.70 -3.58
CA LEU A 19 -5.03 -3.70 -3.05
C LEU A 19 -4.26 -3.21 -1.81
N HIS A 20 -3.98 -1.90 -1.72
CA HIS A 20 -3.35 -1.30 -0.55
C HIS A 20 -4.02 0.02 -0.16
N SER A 21 -4.58 0.07 1.04
CA SER A 21 -4.95 1.33 1.69
C SER A 21 -4.21 1.47 3.01
N PHE A 22 -3.32 2.46 3.10
CA PHE A 22 -2.79 2.90 4.39
C PHE A 22 -3.86 3.77 5.04
N THR A 23 -4.35 3.34 6.20
CA THR A 23 -5.36 4.08 6.96
C THR A 23 -4.70 4.95 8.03
N SER A 24 -5.35 6.04 8.40
CA SER A 24 -4.94 6.88 9.54
C SER A 24 -4.80 6.07 10.84
N GLU A 25 -5.60 5.01 11.01
CA GLU A 25 -5.52 4.11 12.16
C GLU A 25 -4.18 3.35 12.21
N SER A 26 -3.66 2.89 11.07
CA SER A 26 -2.36 2.23 10.98
C SER A 26 -1.22 3.16 11.41
N VAL A 27 -1.29 4.44 11.01
CA VAL A 27 -0.31 5.45 11.42
C VAL A 27 -0.39 5.69 12.92
N LEU A 28 -1.59 5.86 13.48
CA LEU A 28 -1.79 6.05 14.92
C LEU A 28 -1.29 4.86 15.75
N LYS A 29 -1.56 3.62 15.30
CA LYS A 29 -1.00 2.41 15.95
C LYS A 29 0.52 2.45 15.96
N ALA A 30 1.14 2.82 14.85
CA ALA A 30 2.59 2.89 14.72
C ALA A 30 3.21 4.03 15.56
N ILE A 31 2.47 5.13 15.78
CA ILE A 31 2.87 6.21 16.70
C ILE A 31 2.83 5.71 18.15
N VAL A 32 1.72 5.10 18.57
CA VAL A 32 1.55 4.55 19.93
C VAL A 32 2.60 3.47 20.22
N GLN A 33 2.90 2.60 19.25
CA GLN A 33 3.96 1.59 19.42
C GLN A 33 5.35 2.20 19.67
N ARG A 34 5.64 3.38 19.09
CA ARG A 34 6.94 4.04 19.22
C ARG A 34 7.06 4.87 20.50
N LEU A 35 6.00 5.59 20.85
CA LEU A 35 6.02 6.56 21.96
C LEU A 35 5.38 6.02 23.26
N GLY A 36 4.65 4.90 23.18
CA GLY A 36 3.94 4.35 24.33
C GLY A 36 2.96 5.37 24.93
N PRO A 37 2.92 5.53 26.26
CA PRO A 37 2.03 6.50 26.92
C PRO A 37 2.24 7.94 26.49
N ASP A 38 3.44 8.30 26.02
CA ASP A 38 3.76 9.69 25.64
C ASP A 38 2.97 10.14 24.40
N ALA A 39 2.45 9.20 23.60
CA ALA A 39 1.57 9.48 22.48
C ALA A 39 0.29 10.25 22.91
N LEU A 40 -0.12 10.16 24.17
CA LEU A 40 -1.28 10.89 24.70
C LEU A 40 -1.05 12.40 24.83
N TYR A 41 0.20 12.86 24.76
CA TYR A 41 0.55 14.28 24.82
C TYR A 41 0.67 14.94 23.45
N LEU A 42 0.52 14.17 22.37
CA LEU A 42 0.59 14.71 21.01
C LEU A 42 -0.61 15.62 20.71
N THR A 43 -0.34 16.74 20.05
CA THR A 43 -1.40 17.61 19.56
C THR A 43 -1.98 17.08 18.25
N PRO A 44 -3.17 17.56 17.82
CA PRO A 44 -3.68 17.28 16.48
C PRO A 44 -2.69 17.65 15.37
N GLU A 45 -1.94 18.74 15.53
CA GLU A 45 -0.91 19.17 14.58
C GLU A 45 0.26 18.18 14.51
N ASP A 46 0.72 17.64 15.64
CA ASP A 46 1.77 16.61 15.66
C ASP A 46 1.32 15.34 14.91
N ILE A 47 0.06 14.93 15.12
CA ILE A 47 -0.52 13.77 14.46
C ILE A 47 -0.62 14.01 12.95
N GLN A 48 -1.09 15.19 12.54
CA GLN A 48 -1.19 15.55 11.13
C GLN A 48 0.18 15.56 10.46
N LEU A 49 1.18 16.19 11.09
CA LEU A 49 2.55 16.20 10.59
C LEU A 49 3.09 14.77 10.43
N ALA A 50 2.89 13.91 11.42
CA ALA A 50 3.30 12.51 11.33
C ALA A 50 2.64 11.78 10.15
N MET A 51 1.37 12.07 9.84
CA MET A 51 0.69 11.50 8.67
C MET A 51 1.27 12.00 7.35
N GLU A 52 1.57 13.30 7.26
CA GLU A 52 2.18 13.92 6.07
C GLU A 52 3.58 13.36 5.81
N GLU A 53 4.40 13.22 6.85
CA GLU A 53 5.74 12.62 6.77
C GLU A 53 5.69 11.14 6.34
N VAL A 54 4.75 10.36 6.90
CA VAL A 54 4.56 8.97 6.48
C VAL A 54 4.12 8.88 5.01
N LYS A 55 3.22 9.77 4.58
CA LYS A 55 2.78 9.84 3.18
C LYS A 55 3.94 10.20 2.25
N ALA A 56 4.72 11.22 2.59
CA ALA A 56 5.89 11.62 1.81
C ALA A 56 6.93 10.49 1.73
N ALA A 57 7.18 9.79 2.83
CA ALA A 57 8.09 8.64 2.83
C ALA A 57 7.61 7.52 1.91
N ILE A 58 6.31 7.23 1.89
CA ILE A 58 5.71 6.26 0.97
C ILE A 58 5.91 6.74 -0.48
N GLU A 59 5.55 7.97 -0.80
CA GLU A 59 5.67 8.53 -2.16
C GLU A 59 7.11 8.60 -2.66
N HIS A 60 8.08 8.82 -1.76
CA HIS A 60 9.50 8.93 -2.12
C HIS A 60 10.23 7.58 -2.18
N HIS A 61 9.78 6.57 -1.43
CA HIS A 61 10.54 5.32 -1.27
C HIS A 61 9.82 4.06 -1.76
N LEU A 62 8.50 4.08 -1.95
CA LEU A 62 7.80 2.97 -2.59
C LEU A 62 7.70 3.23 -4.10
N ASP A 63 8.53 2.53 -4.88
CA ASP A 63 8.23 2.32 -6.29
C ASP A 63 7.15 1.24 -6.39
N GLU A 64 5.91 1.65 -6.67
CA GLU A 64 4.77 0.75 -6.78
C GLU A 64 5.02 -0.40 -7.78
N ARG A 65 5.88 -0.19 -8.78
CA ARG A 65 6.23 -1.19 -9.79
C ARG A 65 7.00 -2.36 -9.18
N ASP A 66 7.94 -2.09 -8.28
CA ASP A 66 8.73 -3.15 -7.62
C ASP A 66 7.84 -4.08 -6.79
N TYR A 67 6.81 -3.53 -6.14
CA TYR A 67 5.84 -4.31 -5.36
C TYR A 67 4.86 -5.07 -6.26
N ILE A 68 4.43 -4.48 -7.38
CA ILE A 68 3.61 -5.16 -8.39
C ILE A 68 4.37 -6.35 -8.96
N ASP A 69 5.62 -6.15 -9.38
CA ASP A 69 6.47 -7.18 -9.97
C ASP A 69 6.71 -8.32 -8.96
N MET A 70 7.06 -8.00 -7.71
CA MET A 70 7.21 -9.01 -6.65
C MET A 70 5.93 -9.84 -6.41
N GLY A 71 4.76 -9.19 -6.43
CA GLY A 71 3.48 -9.86 -6.27
C GLY A 71 3.13 -10.77 -7.45
N LEU A 72 3.42 -10.33 -8.67
CA LEU A 72 3.22 -11.11 -9.89
C LEU A 72 4.16 -12.31 -9.95
N ASP A 73 5.44 -12.14 -9.59
CA ASP A 73 6.41 -13.25 -9.50
C ASP A 73 5.92 -14.33 -8.52
N ALA A 74 5.45 -13.93 -7.33
CA ALA A 74 4.92 -14.87 -6.34
C ALA A 74 3.64 -15.58 -6.81
N TRP A 75 2.77 -14.88 -7.55
CA TRP A 75 1.57 -15.45 -8.16
C TRP A 75 1.92 -16.46 -9.25
N GLU A 76 2.88 -16.14 -10.14
CA GLU A 76 3.33 -17.05 -11.20
C GLU A 76 3.86 -18.36 -10.63
N LEU A 77 4.74 -18.28 -9.62
CA LEU A 77 5.26 -19.44 -8.90
C LEU A 77 4.14 -20.29 -8.29
N SER A 78 3.15 -19.64 -7.67
CA SER A 78 2.02 -20.34 -7.05
C SER A 78 1.15 -21.07 -8.07
N ARG A 79 1.00 -20.52 -9.28
CA ARG A 79 0.23 -21.11 -10.38
C ARG A 79 0.93 -22.33 -10.98
N GLU A 80 2.25 -22.28 -11.12
CA GLU A 80 3.05 -23.39 -11.65
C GLU A 80 3.02 -24.62 -10.73
N ILE A 81 2.98 -24.42 -9.40
CA ILE A 81 2.91 -25.52 -8.42
C ILE A 81 1.53 -26.22 -8.43
N GLN A 82 0.47 -25.53 -8.87
CA GLN A 82 -0.90 -26.06 -8.91
C GLN A 82 -1.30 -26.65 -10.28
N SER A 83 -0.42 -26.57 -11.28
CA SER A 83 -0.65 -27.06 -12.66
C SER A 83 -0.08 -28.47 -12.86
#